data_AF-A0A959TGP5-F1
#
_entry.id   AF-A0A959TGP5-F1
#
_cell.length_a   1.000
_cell.length_b   1.000
_cell.length_c   1.000
_cell.angle_alpha   90.00
_cell.angle_beta   90.00
_cell.angle_gamma   90.00
#
_symmetry.space_group_name_H-M   'P 1'
#
loop_
_entity.id
_entity.type
_entity.pdbx_description
1 polymer ?
#
loop_
_entity_poly.entity_id
_entity_poly.type
_entity_poly.pdbx_seq_one_letter_code
_entity_poly.pdbx_strand_id
1 'polypeptide(L)'
;NFQAPLRAGLPVVLFLGFSTAMLGISGFESSANFVEEQQPGVFPKTLRNMWTAVSVINPLMALMAVLVIPLAQVQDNQEALLSFMGERAGGAWLGTLISIDATLVLCGAVLTSFVGVSGLIRRMTLDRILPQFLLKENRRGSSPRILLLFYLLCLSVLYITAGQLAPLAGVYTISFLLVMAFFALGNFLLKFKRERLPRPEQAAPFAVAVALVAVLAAVYGNMRMHPEYLVVFIQYFVPSFLIIYLMLHRNALLRYAIVVLDSLMLGVRRLSVIGRRLLTTGLHRLSQQEFVYFTKGDDIAVLNKVMMYVEENEMTRRLKVVTVLKAGERLPEDIRHDLAVMDRAYPDLA
;
A
#
# COMPACT_ATOMS: atom_id res chain seq x y z
N ASN A 1 17.47 18.78 32.72
CA ASN A 1 17.03 18.76 31.30
C ASN A 1 16.80 20.14 30.71
N PHE A 2 15.94 21.00 31.26
CA PHE A 2 15.63 22.32 30.68
C PHE A 2 16.79 23.34 30.62
N GLN A 3 17.88 23.11 31.35
CA GLN A 3 19.09 23.93 31.32
C GLN A 3 20.18 23.40 30.37
N ALA A 4 19.92 22.28 29.67
CA ALA A 4 20.90 21.71 28.76
C ALA A 4 21.05 22.60 27.50
N PRO A 5 22.28 22.85 27.01
CA PRO A 5 22.49 23.67 25.83
C PRO A 5 21.89 22.99 24.59
N LEU A 6 21.28 23.79 23.71
CA LEU A 6 20.79 23.30 22.43
C LEU A 6 21.99 22.87 21.57
N ARG A 7 21.93 21.66 21.00
CA ARG A 7 22.98 21.12 20.13
C ARG A 7 23.10 21.86 18.78
N ALA A 8 22.06 22.60 18.40
CA ALA A 8 21.99 23.39 17.17
C ALA A 8 21.04 24.59 17.36
N GLY A 9 20.95 25.48 16.36
CA GLY A 9 19.98 26.58 16.36
C GLY A 9 18.53 26.08 16.47
N LEU A 10 17.68 26.85 17.16
CA LEU A 10 16.27 26.50 17.42
C LEU A 10 15.50 26.03 16.16
N PRO A 11 15.60 26.70 14.98
CA PRO A 11 14.89 26.25 13.79
C PRO A 11 15.32 24.85 13.31
N VAL A 12 16.61 24.54 13.45
CA VAL A 12 17.15 23.23 13.07
C VAL A 12 16.62 22.17 14.02
N VAL A 13 16.66 22.41 15.33
CA VAL A 13 16.16 21.45 16.33
C VAL A 13 14.66 21.18 16.15
N LEU A 14 13.86 22.22 15.88
CA LEU A 14 12.43 22.06 15.60
C LEU A 14 12.18 21.28 14.32
N PHE A 15 12.93 21.58 13.26
CA PHE A 15 12.81 20.87 11.98
C PHE A 15 13.19 19.39 12.07
N LEU A 16 14.29 19.08 12.75
CA LEU A 16 14.74 17.71 12.97
C LEU A 16 13.75 16.96 13.89
N GLY A 17 13.30 17.60 14.97
CA GLY A 17 12.29 17.05 15.87
C GLY A 17 10.97 16.75 15.15
N PHE A 18 10.48 17.68 14.32
CA PHE A 18 9.31 17.46 13.46
C PHE A 18 9.53 16.25 12.55
N SER A 19 10.68 16.17 11.87
CA SER A 19 10.99 15.10 10.93
C SER A 19 10.99 13.72 11.60
N THR A 20 11.62 13.59 12.78
CA THR A 20 11.64 12.32 13.54
C THR A 20 10.27 11.99 14.14
N ALA A 21 9.53 13.00 14.63
CA ALA A 21 8.24 12.80 15.29
C ALA A 21 7.13 12.33 14.34
N MET A 22 7.27 12.53 13.03
CA MET A 22 6.30 12.04 12.04
C MET A 22 6.09 10.52 12.11
N LEU A 23 7.09 9.76 12.58
CA LEU A 23 6.93 8.32 12.81
C LEU A 23 5.88 7.99 13.88
N GLY A 24 5.69 8.88 14.86
CA GLY A 24 4.71 8.71 15.93
C GLY A 24 3.25 8.83 15.49
N ILE A 25 2.99 9.09 14.20
CA ILE A 25 1.67 9.19 13.58
C ILE A 25 1.44 8.02 12.60
N SER A 26 2.34 7.05 12.55
CA SER A 26 2.11 5.83 11.77
C SER A 26 0.92 5.03 12.32
N GLY A 27 0.12 4.44 11.44
CA GLY A 27 -1.09 3.67 11.75
C GLY A 27 -2.38 4.26 11.16
N PHE A 28 -2.37 5.56 10.81
CA PHE A 28 -3.51 6.21 10.14
C PHE A 28 -3.76 5.62 8.74
N GLU A 29 -2.70 5.22 8.05
CA GLU A 29 -2.73 4.52 6.76
C GLU A 29 -3.31 3.11 6.89
N SER A 30 -3.07 2.43 8.01
CA SER A 30 -3.58 1.08 8.22
C SER A 30 -5.11 1.07 8.27
N SER A 31 -5.73 2.05 8.93
CA SER A 31 -7.19 2.18 8.95
C SER A 31 -7.80 2.36 7.56
N ALA A 32 -7.06 2.92 6.59
CA ALA A 32 -7.55 3.08 5.23
C ALA A 32 -7.53 1.74 4.45
N ASN A 33 -6.62 0.82 4.79
CA ASN A 33 -6.45 -0.46 4.06
C ASN A 33 -7.63 -1.43 4.22
N PHE A 34 -8.37 -1.35 5.34
CA PHE A 34 -9.54 -2.20 5.60
C PHE A 34 -10.84 -1.38 5.70
N VAL A 35 -10.86 -0.18 5.10
CA VAL A 35 -12.04 0.70 5.12
C VAL A 35 -13.31 0.01 4.58
N GLU A 36 -13.16 -0.93 3.65
CA GLU A 36 -14.25 -1.71 3.07
C GLU A 36 -14.90 -2.69 4.06
N GLU A 37 -14.19 -3.06 5.12
CA GLU A 37 -14.69 -3.90 6.20
C GLU A 37 -15.31 -3.08 7.34
N GLN A 38 -15.20 -1.75 7.28
CA GLN A 38 -15.77 -0.84 8.28
C GLN A 38 -17.23 -0.50 7.94
N GLN A 39 -18.05 -0.30 8.98
CA GLN A 39 -19.42 0.19 8.78
C GLN A 39 -19.44 1.62 8.22
N PRO A 40 -20.47 2.01 7.45
CA PRO A 40 -20.59 3.36 6.90
C PRO A 40 -20.47 4.44 8.00
N GLY A 41 -19.61 5.44 7.76
CA GLY A 41 -19.40 6.56 8.68
C GLY A 41 -18.50 6.26 9.89
N VAL A 42 -17.96 5.05 10.04
CA VAL A 42 -17.00 4.72 11.12
C VAL A 42 -15.61 5.29 10.82
N PHE A 43 -15.14 5.20 9.56
CA PHE A 43 -13.80 5.63 9.17
C PHE A 43 -13.45 7.08 9.58
N PRO A 44 -14.28 8.10 9.33
CA PRO A 44 -14.00 9.46 9.80
C PRO A 44 -13.92 9.58 11.33
N LYS A 45 -14.76 8.81 12.06
CA LYS A 45 -14.74 8.79 13.53
C LYS A 45 -13.45 8.15 14.04
N THR A 46 -12.97 7.08 13.40
CA THR A 46 -11.70 6.43 13.71
C THR A 46 -10.54 7.41 13.58
N LEU A 47 -10.42 8.09 12.43
CA LEU A 47 -9.35 9.08 12.20
C LEU A 47 -9.40 10.23 13.21
N ARG A 48 -10.58 10.78 13.49
CA ARG A 48 -10.76 11.85 14.48
C ARG A 48 -10.33 11.41 15.88
N ASN A 49 -10.79 10.25 16.32
CA ASN A 49 -10.49 9.74 17.66
C ASN A 49 -8.99 9.42 17.81
N MET A 50 -8.38 8.82 16.78
CA MET A 50 -6.93 8.58 16.75
C MET A 50 -6.14 9.89 16.79
N TRP A 51 -6.56 10.90 16.01
CA TRP A 51 -5.91 12.21 16.02
C TRP A 51 -5.97 12.88 17.40
N THR A 52 -7.12 12.85 18.07
CA THR A 52 -7.25 13.36 19.44
C THR A 52 -6.35 12.60 20.40
N ALA A 53 -6.33 11.26 20.34
CA ALA A 53 -5.51 10.43 21.20
C ALA A 53 -4.01 10.73 21.01
N VAL A 54 -3.52 10.75 19.77
CA VAL A 54 -2.12 11.05 19.44
C VAL A 54 -1.72 12.46 19.85
N SER A 55 -2.58 13.45 19.62
CA SER A 55 -2.31 14.86 19.97
C SER A 55 -2.23 15.11 21.47
N VAL A 56 -2.82 14.24 22.30
CA VAL A 56 -2.77 14.35 23.76
C VAL A 56 -1.69 13.43 24.34
N ILE A 57 -1.69 12.16 23.96
CA ILE A 57 -0.82 11.14 24.56
C ILE A 57 0.64 11.35 24.17
N ASN A 58 0.95 11.64 22.90
CA ASN A 58 2.35 11.78 22.48
C ASN A 58 3.07 12.97 23.16
N PRO A 59 2.49 14.19 23.21
CA PRO A 59 3.12 15.28 23.94
C PRO A 59 3.24 15.02 25.44
N LEU A 60 2.24 14.40 26.07
CA LEU A 60 2.30 14.04 27.48
C LEU A 60 3.40 13.00 27.75
N MET A 61 3.53 11.98 26.91
CA MET A 61 4.62 10.99 27.01
C MET A 61 5.99 11.65 26.85
N ALA A 62 6.15 12.54 25.86
CA ALA A 62 7.40 13.27 25.65
C ALA A 62 7.75 14.17 26.86
N LEU A 63 6.75 14.86 27.42
CA LEU A 63 6.92 15.67 28.62
C LEU A 63 7.32 14.82 29.83
N MET A 64 6.64 13.69 30.07
CA MET A 64 6.99 12.77 31.15
C MET A 64 8.42 12.23 30.99
N ALA A 65 8.82 11.84 29.78
CA ALA A 65 10.17 11.37 29.52
C ALA A 65 11.22 12.44 29.89
N VAL A 66 10.98 13.70 29.53
CA VAL A 66 11.87 14.82 29.88
C VAL A 66 11.85 15.16 31.37
N LEU A 67 10.76 14.89 32.10
CA LEU A 67 10.69 15.16 33.54
C LEU A 67 11.33 14.04 34.38
N VAL A 68 11.20 12.78 33.95
CA VAL A 68 11.62 11.60 34.73
C VAL A 68 13.03 11.14 34.38
N ILE A 69 13.45 11.25 33.11
CA ILE A 69 14.71 10.66 32.63
C ILE A 69 15.73 11.76 32.30
N PRO A 70 16.96 11.72 32.83
CA PRO A 70 18.05 12.60 32.40
C PRO A 70 18.34 12.41 30.90
N LEU A 71 18.47 13.50 30.13
CA LEU A 71 18.62 13.45 28.67
C LEU A 71 19.78 12.54 28.18
N ALA A 72 20.85 12.43 28.97
CA ALA A 72 21.98 11.54 28.67
C ALA A 72 21.60 10.05 28.65
N GLN A 73 20.66 9.62 29.50
CA GLN A 73 20.25 8.21 29.63
C GLN A 73 19.16 7.79 28.63
N VAL A 74 18.59 8.76 27.89
CA VAL A 74 17.53 8.49 26.89
C VAL A 74 18.08 7.71 25.71
N GLN A 75 19.32 7.99 25.28
CA GLN A 75 19.94 7.30 24.14
C GLN A 75 20.29 5.84 24.46
N ASP A 76 20.67 5.55 25.71
CA ASP A 76 21.05 4.19 26.11
C ASP A 76 19.85 3.25 26.28
N ASN A 77 18.64 3.79 26.42
CA ASN A 77 17.41 3.04 26.71
C ASN A 77 16.33 3.24 25.65
N GLN A 78 16.70 3.53 24.40
CA GLN A 78 15.74 3.87 23.33
C GLN A 78 14.70 2.76 23.07
N GLU A 79 15.11 1.49 23.09
CA GLU A 79 14.24 0.36 22.73
C GLU A 79 13.17 0.07 23.79
N ALA A 80 13.47 0.32 25.07
CA ALA A 80 12.60 0.03 26.21
C ALA A 80 12.27 1.29 27.03
N LEU A 81 12.25 2.46 26.38
CA LEU A 81 12.20 3.76 27.05
C LEU A 81 10.99 3.91 27.99
N LEU A 82 9.82 3.42 27.60
CA LEU A 82 8.61 3.49 28.41
C LEU A 82 8.69 2.61 29.68
N SER A 83 9.26 1.41 29.55
CA SER A 83 9.46 0.51 30.69
C SER A 83 10.47 1.09 31.67
N PHE A 84 11.59 1.61 31.16
CA PHE A 84 12.61 2.29 31.96
C PHE A 84 12.05 3.55 32.65
N MET A 85 11.21 4.33 31.95
CA MET A 85 10.51 5.46 32.54
C MET A 85 9.59 5.02 33.69
N GLY A 86 8.85 3.93 33.51
CA GLY A 86 8.00 3.34 34.55
C GLY A 86 8.79 2.86 35.76
N GLU A 87 9.94 2.21 35.53
CA GLU A 87 10.84 1.77 36.58
C GLU A 87 11.37 2.95 37.40
N ARG A 88 11.77 4.04 36.74
CA ARG A 88 12.26 5.25 37.42
C ARG A 88 11.15 6.02 38.15
N ALA A 89 9.93 6.02 37.63
CA ALA A 89 8.81 6.74 38.24
C ALA A 89 8.15 5.97 39.39
N GLY A 90 8.00 4.65 39.25
CA GLY A 90 7.18 3.82 40.16
C GLY A 90 7.85 2.54 40.65
N GLY A 91 9.08 2.23 40.24
CA GLY A 91 9.81 1.02 40.61
C GLY A 91 9.59 -0.15 39.65
N ALA A 92 10.28 -1.27 39.90
CA ALA A 92 10.37 -2.41 38.98
C ALA A 92 9.01 -3.05 38.62
N TRP A 93 8.02 -2.99 39.51
CA TRP A 93 6.68 -3.53 39.22
C TRP A 93 5.99 -2.77 38.08
N LEU A 94 6.14 -1.44 38.03
CA LEU A 94 5.53 -0.61 37.00
C LEU A 94 6.23 -0.80 35.66
N GLY A 95 7.57 -0.89 35.67
CA GLY A 95 8.35 -1.26 34.48
C GLY A 95 7.95 -2.63 33.91
N THR A 96 7.75 -3.63 34.78
CA THR A 96 7.31 -4.97 34.37
C THR A 96 5.91 -4.94 33.75
N LEU A 97 4.97 -4.22 34.37
CA LEU A 97 3.62 -4.06 33.85
C LEU A 97 3.60 -3.39 32.46
N ILE A 98 4.36 -2.30 32.29
CA ILE A 98 4.49 -1.62 31.00
C ILE A 98 5.14 -2.53 29.96
N SER A 99 6.11 -3.36 30.34
CA SER A 99 6.75 -4.30 29.42
C SER A 99 5.79 -5.37 28.92
N ILE A 100 4.93 -5.89 29.80
CA ILE A 100 3.87 -6.85 29.43
C ILE A 100 2.86 -6.19 28.49
N ASP A 101 2.38 -5.00 28.84
CA ASP A 101 1.45 -4.24 28.01
C ASP A 101 2.03 -3.93 26.63
N ALA A 102 3.27 -3.42 26.57
CA ALA A 102 3.98 -3.15 25.32
C ALA A 102 4.10 -4.42 24.45
N THR A 103 4.37 -5.58 25.05
CA THR A 103 4.43 -6.85 24.32
C THR A 103 3.05 -7.22 23.73
N LEU A 104 1.98 -7.07 24.50
CA LEU A 104 0.62 -7.35 24.04
C LEU A 104 0.20 -6.40 22.89
N VAL A 105 0.50 -5.11 23.02
CA VAL A 105 0.21 -4.10 21.99
C VAL A 105 1.01 -4.38 20.71
N LEU A 106 2.29 -4.73 20.81
CA LEU A 106 3.12 -5.08 19.65
C LEU A 106 2.62 -6.36 18.96
N CYS A 107 2.18 -7.37 19.71
CA CYS A 107 1.51 -8.55 19.14
C CYS A 107 0.22 -8.16 18.38
N GLY A 108 -0.55 -7.21 18.91
CA GLY A 108 -1.70 -6.62 18.23
C GLY A 108 -1.31 -5.91 16.93
N ALA A 109 -0.24 -5.13 16.93
CA ALA A 109 0.27 -4.46 15.73
C ALA A 109 0.67 -5.47 14.63
N VAL A 110 1.31 -6.58 15.01
CA VAL A 110 1.61 -7.68 14.07
C VAL A 110 0.32 -8.28 13.50
N LEU A 111 -0.67 -8.57 14.33
CA LEU A 111 -1.97 -9.11 13.88
C LEU A 111 -2.67 -8.16 12.90
N THR A 112 -2.71 -6.86 13.19
CA THR A 112 -3.30 -5.86 12.28
C THR A 112 -2.55 -5.76 10.96
N SER A 113 -1.24 -5.98 10.94
CA SER A 113 -0.45 -6.03 9.71
C SER A 113 -0.84 -7.22 8.83
N PHE A 114 -1.13 -8.39 9.42
CA PHE A 114 -1.66 -9.53 8.66
C PHE A 114 -3.01 -9.24 8.01
N VAL A 115 -3.91 -8.53 8.71
CA VAL A 115 -5.20 -8.10 8.15
C VAL A 115 -4.99 -7.11 7.00
N GLY A 116 -4.16 -6.08 7.22
CA GLY A 116 -3.88 -5.05 6.22
C GLY A 116 -3.22 -5.61 4.94
N VAL A 117 -2.19 -6.44 5.08
CA VAL A 117 -1.51 -7.07 3.93
C VAL A 117 -2.42 -8.04 3.20
N SER A 118 -3.27 -8.78 3.92
CA SER A 118 -4.28 -9.64 3.31
C SER A 118 -5.21 -8.85 2.39
N GLY A 119 -5.74 -7.71 2.87
CA GLY A 119 -6.58 -6.82 2.06
C GLY A 119 -5.85 -6.26 0.84
N LEU A 120 -4.65 -5.72 1.02
CA LEU A 120 -3.84 -5.13 -0.05
C LEU A 120 -3.50 -6.14 -1.15
N ILE A 121 -2.92 -7.29 -0.79
CA ILE A 121 -2.52 -8.32 -1.77
C ILE A 121 -3.76 -8.90 -2.46
N ARG A 122 -4.88 -9.07 -1.74
CA ARG A 122 -6.13 -9.52 -2.34
C ARG A 122 -6.61 -8.55 -3.43
N ARG A 123 -6.62 -7.24 -3.15
CA ARG A 123 -7.00 -6.20 -4.13
C ARG A 123 -6.03 -6.16 -5.31
N MET A 124 -4.72 -6.12 -5.07
CA MET A 124 -3.73 -6.15 -6.14
C MET A 124 -3.82 -7.41 -7.02
N THR A 125 -4.23 -8.55 -6.43
CA THR A 125 -4.45 -9.78 -7.19
C THR A 125 -5.75 -9.72 -8.00
N LEU A 126 -6.83 -9.13 -7.46
CA LEU A 126 -8.08 -8.88 -8.20
C LEU A 126 -7.87 -7.91 -9.37
N ASP A 127 -7.04 -6.88 -9.17
CA ASP A 127 -6.57 -5.93 -10.19
C ASP A 127 -5.54 -6.55 -11.15
N ARG A 128 -5.34 -7.87 -11.07
CA ARG A 128 -4.48 -8.68 -11.92
C ARG A 128 -2.99 -8.30 -11.89
N ILE A 129 -2.55 -7.45 -10.97
CA ILE A 129 -1.13 -7.12 -10.77
C ILE A 129 -0.38 -8.37 -10.29
N LEU A 130 -0.92 -9.06 -9.29
CA LEU A 130 -0.33 -10.28 -8.72
C LEU A 130 -0.97 -11.57 -9.29
N PRO A 131 -0.33 -12.74 -9.11
CA PRO A 131 -0.85 -14.01 -9.63
C PRO A 131 -2.17 -14.46 -8.98
N GLN A 132 -3.17 -14.81 -9.79
CA GLN A 132 -4.53 -15.18 -9.36
C GLN A 132 -4.59 -16.34 -8.35
N PHE A 133 -3.57 -17.21 -8.29
CA PHE A 133 -3.55 -18.31 -7.33
C PHE A 133 -3.51 -17.84 -5.87
N LEU A 134 -3.05 -16.61 -5.60
CA LEU A 134 -3.05 -16.05 -4.24
C LEU A 134 -4.46 -15.90 -3.66
N LEU A 135 -5.47 -15.72 -4.52
CA LEU A 135 -6.89 -15.58 -4.16
C LEU A 135 -7.59 -16.91 -3.84
N LYS A 136 -6.87 -18.05 -3.83
CA LYS A 136 -7.51 -19.32 -3.49
C LYS A 136 -7.91 -19.33 -2.02
N GLU A 137 -9.21 -19.25 -1.79
CA GLU A 137 -9.81 -19.29 -0.45
C GLU A 137 -9.94 -20.73 0.08
N ASN A 138 -9.89 -20.87 1.40
CA ASN A 138 -10.24 -22.09 2.10
C ASN A 138 -11.76 -22.17 2.36
N ARG A 139 -12.23 -23.25 2.98
CA ARG A 139 -13.66 -23.43 3.34
C ARG A 139 -14.23 -22.32 4.24
N ARG A 140 -13.38 -21.52 4.88
CA ARG A 140 -13.75 -20.42 5.80
C ARG A 140 -13.63 -19.05 5.14
N GLY A 141 -13.41 -18.96 3.82
CA GLY A 141 -13.30 -17.69 3.09
C GLY A 141 -11.98 -16.94 3.30
N SER A 142 -10.98 -17.55 3.95
CA SER A 142 -9.66 -16.94 4.13
C SER A 142 -8.72 -17.34 2.99
N SER A 143 -7.83 -16.44 2.57
CA SER A 143 -6.77 -16.68 1.58
C SER A 143 -5.44 -17.04 2.27
N PRO A 144 -5.22 -18.30 2.69
CA PRO A 144 -4.05 -18.67 3.51
C PRO A 144 -2.71 -18.47 2.80
N ARG A 145 -2.72 -18.45 1.46
CA ARG A 145 -1.51 -18.25 0.65
C ARG A 145 -0.93 -16.86 0.82
N ILE A 146 -1.79 -15.84 0.96
CA ILE A 146 -1.38 -14.46 1.20
C ILE A 146 -0.74 -14.35 2.59
N LEU A 147 -1.36 -14.97 3.60
CA LEU A 147 -0.84 -14.98 4.97
C LEU A 147 0.50 -15.71 5.05
N LEU A 148 0.64 -16.86 4.39
CA LEU A 148 1.91 -17.60 4.32
C LEU A 148 3.00 -16.79 3.61
N LEU A 149 2.67 -16.13 2.49
CA LEU A 149 3.61 -15.27 1.78
C LEU A 149 4.12 -14.14 2.68
N PHE A 150 3.22 -13.46 3.39
CA PHE A 150 3.59 -12.40 4.32
C PHE A 150 4.40 -12.92 5.51
N TYR A 151 4.05 -14.09 6.06
CA TYR A 151 4.84 -14.74 7.10
C TYR A 151 6.26 -15.05 6.65
N LEU A 152 6.43 -15.60 5.44
CA LEU A 152 7.76 -15.86 4.87
C LEU A 152 8.54 -14.56 4.63
N LEU A 153 7.87 -13.49 4.21
CA LEU A 153 8.48 -12.15 4.10
C LEU A 153 8.99 -11.70 5.48
N CYS A 154 8.17 -11.78 6.53
CA CYS A 154 8.56 -11.40 7.89
C CYS A 154 9.76 -12.22 8.39
N LEU A 155 9.77 -13.55 8.15
CA LEU A 155 10.92 -14.40 8.49
C LEU A 155 12.18 -14.00 7.72
N SER A 156 12.04 -13.67 6.43
CA SER A 156 13.17 -13.22 5.62
C SER A 156 13.76 -11.91 6.13
N VAL A 157 12.90 -10.95 6.53
CA VAL A 157 13.33 -9.68 7.11
C VAL A 157 14.03 -9.92 8.44
N LEU A 158 13.45 -10.73 9.33
CA LEU A 158 14.06 -11.05 10.62
C LEU A 158 15.44 -11.70 10.46
N TYR A 159 15.60 -12.60 9.50
CA TYR A 159 16.87 -13.26 9.21
C TYR A 159 17.91 -12.28 8.64
N ILE A 160 17.51 -11.42 7.68
CA ILE A 160 18.40 -10.45 7.05
C ILE A 160 18.83 -9.36 8.05
N THR A 161 17.93 -8.89 8.91
CA THR A 161 18.24 -7.83 9.88
C THR A 161 18.88 -8.36 11.16
N ALA A 162 18.92 -9.68 11.35
CA ALA A 162 19.37 -10.33 12.59
C ALA A 162 18.69 -9.74 13.85
N GLY A 163 17.44 -9.28 13.71
CA GLY A 163 16.69 -8.63 14.79
C GLY A 163 17.08 -7.18 15.09
N GLN A 164 17.96 -6.56 14.29
CA GLN A 164 18.32 -5.15 14.48
C GLN A 164 17.20 -4.22 14.02
N LEU A 165 16.82 -3.29 14.90
CA LEU A 165 15.75 -2.32 14.64
C LEU A 165 16.18 -1.18 13.72
N ALA A 166 17.45 -0.77 13.77
CA ALA A 166 17.93 0.40 13.04
C ALA A 166 17.75 0.31 11.50
N PRO A 167 18.11 -0.80 10.83
CA PRO A 167 17.84 -0.95 9.39
C PRO A 167 16.34 -0.93 9.06
N LEU A 168 15.52 -1.54 9.91
CA LEU A 168 14.08 -1.65 9.72
C LEU A 168 13.37 -0.30 9.90
N ALA A 169 13.82 0.50 10.86
CA ALA A 169 13.34 1.85 11.12
C ALA A 169 13.50 2.75 9.88
N GLY A 170 14.60 2.59 9.13
CA GLY A 170 14.84 3.34 7.90
C GLY A 170 13.86 3.00 6.79
N VAL A 171 13.64 1.70 6.53
CA VAL A 171 12.64 1.25 5.54
C VAL A 171 11.26 1.75 5.93
N TYR A 172 10.90 1.60 7.20
CA TYR A 172 9.58 1.98 7.71
C TYR A 172 9.33 3.49 7.61
N THR A 173 10.26 4.32 8.08
CA THR A 173 10.11 5.79 8.11
C THR A 173 9.97 6.37 6.71
N ILE A 174 10.86 6.01 5.79
CA ILE A 174 10.84 6.54 4.43
C ILE A 174 9.62 6.01 3.66
N SER A 175 9.30 4.71 3.78
CA SER A 175 8.12 4.13 3.11
C SER A 175 6.83 4.79 3.57
N PHE A 176 6.65 4.96 4.89
CA PHE A 176 5.46 5.59 5.46
C PHE A 176 5.29 7.02 4.94
N LEU A 177 6.33 7.84 5.02
CA LEU A 177 6.27 9.23 4.55
C LEU A 177 5.98 9.32 3.04
N LEU A 178 6.57 8.45 2.22
CA LEU A 178 6.28 8.40 0.79
C LEU A 178 4.83 7.99 0.51
N VAL A 179 4.27 7.04 1.24
CA VAL A 179 2.84 6.68 1.14
C VAL A 179 1.95 7.88 1.49
N MET A 180 2.28 8.63 2.55
CA MET A 180 1.55 9.84 2.91
C MET A 180 1.66 10.93 1.83
N ALA A 181 2.83 11.07 1.20
CA ALA A 181 3.00 11.95 0.04
C ALA A 181 2.13 11.49 -1.14
N PHE A 182 2.06 10.18 -1.41
CA PHE A 182 1.19 9.63 -2.45
C PHE A 182 -0.29 9.81 -2.14
N PHE A 183 -0.73 9.81 -0.88
CA PHE A 183 -2.11 10.15 -0.52
C PHE A 183 -2.43 11.60 -0.90
N ALA A 184 -1.52 12.54 -0.62
CA ALA A 184 -1.70 13.94 -1.00
C ALA A 184 -1.69 14.13 -2.53
N LEU A 185 -0.76 13.47 -3.24
CA LEU A 185 -0.70 13.50 -4.71
C LEU A 185 -1.93 12.85 -5.35
N GLY A 186 -2.40 11.72 -4.83
CA GLY A 186 -3.62 11.05 -5.26
C GLY A 186 -4.86 11.93 -5.07
N ASN A 187 -4.92 12.69 -3.98
CA ASN A 187 -5.97 13.67 -3.75
C ASN A 187 -5.98 14.76 -4.83
N PHE A 188 -4.81 15.31 -5.19
CA PHE A 188 -4.68 16.25 -6.31
C PHE A 188 -5.09 15.63 -7.65
N LEU A 189 -4.61 14.43 -7.95
CA LEU A 189 -4.96 13.73 -9.19
C LEU A 189 -6.48 13.51 -9.33
N LEU A 190 -7.15 13.12 -8.24
CA LEU A 190 -8.61 12.99 -8.24
C LEU A 190 -9.31 14.33 -8.39
N LYS A 191 -8.77 15.40 -7.80
CA LYS A 191 -9.28 16.76 -7.98
C LYS A 191 -9.19 17.23 -9.44
N PHE A 192 -8.13 16.91 -10.17
CA PHE A 192 -7.96 17.35 -11.57
C PHE A 192 -8.61 16.41 -12.60
N LYS A 193 -8.45 15.10 -12.44
CA LYS A 193 -8.89 14.11 -13.44
C LYS A 193 -10.33 13.66 -13.26
N ARG A 194 -10.89 13.77 -12.05
CA ARG A 194 -12.23 13.25 -11.69
C ARG A 194 -13.01 14.23 -10.81
N GLU A 195 -13.22 15.44 -11.33
CA GLU A 195 -13.93 16.53 -10.63
C GLU A 195 -15.39 16.18 -10.28
N ARG A 196 -16.07 15.41 -11.13
CA ARG A 196 -17.51 15.10 -11.00
C ARG A 196 -17.85 13.97 -10.03
N LEU A 197 -16.86 13.32 -9.43
CA LEU A 197 -17.13 12.25 -8.46
C LEU A 197 -17.78 12.85 -7.19
N PRO A 198 -18.88 12.26 -6.67
CA PRO A 198 -19.47 12.71 -5.42
C PRO A 198 -18.50 12.49 -4.26
N ARG A 199 -18.32 13.52 -3.42
CA ARG A 199 -17.37 13.51 -2.29
C ARG A 199 -18.11 13.81 -0.99
N PRO A 200 -18.18 12.86 -0.05
CA PRO A 200 -18.79 13.12 1.26
C PRO A 200 -17.96 14.10 2.08
N GLU A 201 -16.63 14.07 1.92
CA GLU A 201 -15.68 14.93 2.64
C GLU A 201 -14.77 15.65 1.63
N GLN A 202 -14.51 16.94 1.84
CA GLN A 202 -13.69 17.75 0.94
C GLN A 202 -12.55 18.42 1.70
N ALA A 203 -11.31 18.13 1.28
CA ALA A 203 -10.13 18.88 1.74
C ALA A 203 -9.85 20.08 0.82
N ALA A 204 -9.51 21.24 1.39
CA ALA A 204 -9.12 22.40 0.60
C ALA A 204 -7.79 22.13 -0.15
N PRO A 205 -7.65 22.48 -1.45
CA PRO A 205 -6.41 22.21 -2.20
C PRO A 205 -5.16 22.79 -1.55
N PHE A 206 -5.28 23.98 -0.95
CA PHE A 206 -4.19 24.62 -0.21
C PHE A 206 -3.74 23.79 1.00
N ALA A 207 -4.67 23.22 1.77
CA ALA A 207 -4.34 22.36 2.91
C ALA A 207 -3.60 21.09 2.47
N VAL A 208 -4.01 20.49 1.34
CA VAL A 208 -3.32 19.33 0.75
C VAL A 208 -1.91 19.70 0.28
N ALA A 209 -1.73 20.91 -0.29
CA ALA A 209 -0.41 21.39 -0.71
C ALA A 209 0.53 21.57 0.48
N VAL A 210 0.05 22.20 1.56
CA VAL A 210 0.81 22.37 2.80
C VAL A 210 1.19 21.01 3.40
N ALA A 211 0.26 20.06 3.43
CA ALA A 211 0.52 18.69 3.91
C ALA A 211 1.59 17.99 3.07
N LEU A 212 1.52 18.08 1.73
CA LEU A 212 2.52 17.50 0.84
C LEU A 212 3.91 18.10 1.08
N VAL A 213 4.01 19.43 1.17
CA VAL A 213 5.28 20.12 1.45
C VAL A 213 5.84 19.70 2.82
N ALA A 214 5.00 19.62 3.85
CA ALA A 214 5.41 19.20 5.19
C ALA A 214 5.94 17.75 5.20
N VAL A 215 5.26 16.83 4.52
CA VAL A 215 5.71 15.43 4.40
C VAL A 215 7.02 15.34 3.63
N LEU A 216 7.17 16.06 2.50
CA LEU A 216 8.42 16.07 1.74
C LEU A 216 9.58 16.67 2.55
N ALA A 217 9.30 17.71 3.33
CA ALA A 217 10.29 18.29 4.25
C ALA A 217 10.70 17.28 5.33
N ALA A 218 9.76 16.50 5.89
CA ALA A 218 10.06 15.42 6.83
C ALA A 218 10.89 14.30 6.20
N VAL A 219 10.61 13.91 4.94
CA VAL A 219 11.44 12.94 4.20
C VAL A 219 12.86 13.44 4.08
N TYR A 220 13.03 14.70 3.65
CA TYR A 220 14.35 15.32 3.53
C TYR A 220 15.08 15.38 4.87
N GLY A 221 14.39 15.78 5.95
CA GLY A 221 14.95 15.81 7.30
C GLY A 221 15.44 14.44 7.75
N ASN A 222 14.65 13.38 7.55
CA ASN A 222 15.05 12.01 7.90
C ASN A 222 16.24 11.52 7.07
N MET A 223 16.25 11.78 5.76
CA MET A 223 17.38 11.43 4.89
C MET A 223 18.68 12.14 5.29
N ARG A 224 18.58 13.38 5.80
CA ARG A 224 19.74 14.15 6.26
C ARG A 224 20.24 13.69 7.63
N MET A 225 19.35 13.30 8.53
CA MET A 225 19.72 12.80 9.87
C MET A 225 20.34 11.40 9.81
N HIS A 226 19.75 10.52 8.99
CA HIS A 226 20.11 9.12 8.88
C HIS A 226 20.27 8.71 7.41
N PRO A 227 21.36 9.11 6.74
CA PRO A 227 21.61 8.73 5.34
C PRO A 227 21.59 7.20 5.12
N GLU A 228 21.98 6.43 6.13
CA GLU A 228 21.92 4.98 6.15
C GLU A 228 20.49 4.44 5.90
N TYR A 229 19.45 5.14 6.37
CA TYR A 229 18.07 4.73 6.18
C TYR A 229 17.67 4.74 4.70
N LEU A 230 18.19 5.70 3.93
CA LEU A 230 17.94 5.76 2.49
C LEU A 230 18.53 4.57 1.77
N VAL A 231 19.75 4.16 2.13
CA VAL A 231 20.43 3.02 1.51
C VAL A 231 19.63 1.75 1.76
N VAL A 232 19.22 1.50 3.00
CA VAL A 232 18.40 0.32 3.33
C VAL A 232 17.04 0.39 2.65
N PHE A 233 16.38 1.55 2.62
CA PHE A 233 15.13 1.73 1.88
C PHE A 233 15.27 1.34 0.41
N ILE A 234 16.29 1.85 -0.30
CA ILE A 234 16.52 1.53 -1.72
C ILE A 234 16.78 0.04 -1.93
N GLN A 235 17.56 -0.59 -1.04
CA GLN A 235 17.85 -2.03 -1.10
C GLN A 235 16.60 -2.90 -1.01
N TYR A 236 15.58 -2.49 -0.24
CA TYR A 236 14.29 -3.21 -0.18
C TYR A 236 13.33 -2.77 -1.28
N PHE A 237 13.28 -1.47 -1.58
CA PHE A 237 12.36 -0.88 -2.53
C PHE A 237 12.63 -1.36 -3.96
N VAL A 238 13.88 -1.32 -4.42
CA VAL A 238 14.22 -1.65 -5.81
C VAL A 238 13.88 -3.10 -6.16
N PRO A 239 14.28 -4.14 -5.38
CA PRO A 239 13.88 -5.51 -5.66
C PRO A 239 12.37 -5.72 -5.56
N SER A 240 11.71 -5.13 -4.56
CA SER A 240 10.25 -5.25 -4.40
C SER A 240 9.51 -4.63 -5.58
N PHE A 241 9.90 -3.42 -5.99
CA PHE A 241 9.37 -2.73 -7.15
C PHE A 241 9.63 -3.52 -8.43
N LEU A 242 10.84 -4.07 -8.60
CA LEU A 242 11.17 -4.91 -9.76
C LEU A 242 10.28 -6.14 -9.82
N ILE A 243 10.04 -6.83 -8.71
CA ILE A 243 9.12 -7.99 -8.65
C ILE A 243 7.72 -7.58 -9.09
N ILE A 244 7.17 -6.48 -8.55
CA ILE A 244 5.84 -5.99 -8.92
C ILE A 244 5.79 -5.58 -10.39
N TYR A 245 6.81 -4.88 -10.89
CA TYR A 245 6.92 -4.45 -12.28
C TYR A 245 6.97 -5.65 -13.24
N LEU A 246 7.77 -6.67 -12.92
CA LEU A 246 7.81 -7.94 -13.66
C LEU A 246 6.46 -8.65 -13.62
N MET A 247 5.76 -8.66 -12.47
CA MET A 247 4.43 -9.25 -12.36
C MET A 247 3.37 -8.51 -13.18
N LEU A 248 3.46 -7.19 -13.27
CA LEU A 248 2.58 -6.37 -14.10
C LEU A 248 2.79 -6.67 -15.59
N HIS A 249 4.05 -6.80 -16.03
CA HIS A 249 4.40 -7.12 -17.42
C HIS A 249 4.54 -8.62 -17.70
N ARG A 250 3.98 -9.49 -16.83
CA ARG A 250 4.15 -10.94 -16.92
C ARG A 250 3.73 -11.54 -18.26
N ASN A 251 2.72 -10.98 -18.93
CA ASN A 251 2.28 -11.47 -20.24
C ASN A 251 3.36 -11.27 -21.32
N ALA A 252 4.01 -10.10 -21.32
CA ALA A 252 5.11 -9.84 -22.23
C ALA A 252 6.29 -10.77 -21.90
N LEU A 253 6.62 -10.93 -20.62
CA LEU A 253 7.68 -11.84 -20.17
C LEU A 253 7.41 -13.29 -20.56
N LEU A 254 6.17 -13.78 -20.43
CA LEU A 254 5.79 -15.13 -20.85
C LEU A 254 5.90 -15.30 -22.37
N ARG A 255 5.53 -14.29 -23.17
CA ARG A 255 5.71 -14.32 -24.64
C ARG A 255 7.19 -14.35 -25.01
N TYR A 256 8.01 -13.50 -24.40
CA TYR A 256 9.47 -13.53 -24.59
C TYR A 256 10.08 -14.86 -24.16
N ALA A 257 9.63 -15.43 -23.04
CA ALA A 257 10.07 -16.73 -22.56
C ALA A 257 9.74 -17.85 -23.56
N ILE A 258 8.58 -17.82 -24.22
CA ILE A 258 8.24 -18.76 -25.30
C ILE A 258 9.23 -18.63 -26.47
N VAL A 259 9.50 -17.41 -26.93
CA VAL A 259 10.44 -17.15 -28.05
C VAL A 259 11.86 -17.62 -27.72
N VAL A 260 12.35 -17.30 -26.51
CA VAL A 260 13.67 -17.73 -26.04
C VAL A 260 13.75 -19.24 -25.88
N LEU A 261 12.69 -19.87 -25.38
CA LEU A 261 12.63 -21.33 -25.24
C LEU A 261 12.62 -22.02 -26.62
N ASP A 262 11.92 -21.44 -27.60
CA ASP A 262 11.94 -21.92 -28.99
C ASP A 262 13.33 -21.77 -29.65
N SER A 263 14.13 -20.76 -29.27
CA SER A 263 15.49 -20.58 -29.81
C SER A 263 16.57 -21.43 -29.12
N LEU A 264 16.49 -21.60 -27.79
CA LEU A 264 17.51 -22.32 -27.00
C LEU A 264 17.29 -23.83 -26.99
N MET A 265 16.04 -24.32 -27.04
CA MET A 265 15.73 -25.74 -26.87
C MET A 265 15.60 -26.52 -28.19
N LEU A 266 16.28 -26.08 -29.26
CA LEU A 266 16.35 -26.83 -30.53
C LEU A 266 16.87 -28.27 -30.36
N GLY A 267 17.68 -28.53 -29.32
CA GLY A 267 18.26 -29.85 -29.04
C GLY A 267 17.41 -30.81 -28.19
N VAL A 268 16.43 -30.32 -27.43
CA VAL A 268 15.63 -31.18 -26.50
C VAL A 268 14.13 -30.99 -26.73
N ARG A 269 13.65 -31.57 -27.84
CA ARG A 269 12.25 -31.50 -28.30
C ARG A 269 11.21 -31.78 -27.19
N ARG A 270 11.45 -32.73 -26.28
CA ARG A 270 10.48 -33.07 -25.22
C ARG A 270 10.30 -31.98 -24.17
N LEU A 271 11.39 -31.36 -23.70
CA LEU A 271 11.33 -30.26 -22.73
C LEU A 271 10.76 -29.00 -23.36
N SER A 272 11.13 -28.72 -24.62
CA SER A 272 10.58 -27.60 -25.38
C SER A 272 9.06 -27.69 -25.51
N VAL A 273 8.52 -28.85 -25.88
CA VAL A 273 7.07 -29.03 -26.09
C VAL A 273 6.28 -28.89 -24.78
N ILE A 274 6.80 -29.44 -23.67
CA ILE A 274 6.15 -29.33 -22.36
C ILE A 274 6.18 -27.87 -21.86
N GLY A 275 7.34 -27.21 -21.92
CA GLY A 275 7.49 -25.81 -21.55
C GLY A 275 6.58 -24.90 -22.37
N ARG A 276 6.57 -25.08 -23.70
CA ARG A 276 5.70 -24.33 -24.61
C ARG A 276 4.23 -24.53 -24.29
N ARG A 277 3.79 -25.77 -24.05
CA ARG A 277 2.39 -26.08 -23.72
C ARG A 277 1.98 -25.45 -22.40
N LEU A 278 2.83 -25.50 -21.38
CA LEU A 278 2.56 -24.87 -20.07
C LEU A 278 2.46 -23.34 -20.19
N LEU A 279 3.41 -22.70 -20.90
CA LEU A 279 3.44 -21.25 -21.08
C LEU A 279 2.25 -20.74 -21.93
N THR A 280 1.93 -21.42 -23.04
CA THR A 280 0.76 -21.06 -23.88
C THR A 280 -0.56 -21.29 -23.17
N THR A 281 -0.71 -22.37 -22.40
CA THR A 281 -1.90 -22.60 -21.56
C THR A 281 -2.03 -21.52 -20.48
N GLY A 282 -0.92 -21.12 -19.86
CA GLY A 282 -0.88 -20.01 -18.90
C GLY A 282 -1.30 -18.68 -19.52
N LEU A 283 -0.76 -18.36 -20.70
CA LEU A 283 -1.09 -17.14 -21.43
C LEU A 283 -2.57 -17.10 -21.84
N HIS A 284 -3.12 -18.21 -22.36
CA HIS A 284 -4.53 -18.29 -22.72
C HIS A 284 -5.46 -18.13 -21.53
N ARG A 285 -5.14 -18.71 -20.37
CA ARG A 285 -5.92 -18.52 -19.14
C ARG A 285 -5.93 -17.07 -18.67
N LEU A 286 -4.80 -16.36 -18.83
CA LEU A 286 -4.70 -14.95 -18.45
C LEU A 286 -5.51 -14.04 -19.41
N SER A 287 -5.55 -14.34 -20.71
CA SER A 287 -6.26 -13.52 -21.70
C SER A 287 -7.78 -13.77 -21.78
N GLN A 288 -8.29 -14.84 -21.18
CA GLN A 288 -9.70 -15.24 -21.27
C GLN A 288 -10.63 -14.52 -20.26
N GLN A 289 -10.08 -13.73 -19.35
CA GLN A 289 -10.82 -13.19 -18.21
C GLN A 289 -11.62 -11.93 -18.60
N GLU A 290 -12.94 -12.00 -18.64
CA GLU A 290 -13.84 -10.94 -19.16
C GLU A 290 -13.67 -9.58 -18.42
N PHE A 291 -13.76 -8.47 -19.15
CA PHE A 291 -13.91 -7.12 -18.61
C PHE A 291 -15.38 -6.71 -18.71
N VAL A 292 -15.99 -6.26 -17.61
CA VAL A 292 -17.41 -5.88 -17.58
C VAL A 292 -17.53 -4.36 -17.52
N TYR A 293 -18.11 -3.76 -18.57
CA TYR A 293 -18.39 -2.33 -18.62
C TYR A 293 -19.88 -2.08 -18.36
N PHE A 294 -20.20 -1.29 -17.34
CA PHE A 294 -21.57 -0.87 -17.05
C PHE A 294 -21.88 0.45 -17.74
N THR A 295 -22.90 0.45 -18.60
CA THR A 295 -23.36 1.62 -19.34
C THR A 295 -24.82 1.92 -19.04
N LYS A 296 -25.24 3.18 -19.19
CA LYS A 296 -26.65 3.60 -19.15
C LYS A 296 -27.20 3.92 -20.54
N GLY A 297 -26.58 3.37 -21.59
CA GLY A 297 -26.83 3.79 -22.96
C GLY A 297 -25.97 5.00 -23.31
N ASP A 298 -24.66 4.87 -23.11
CA ASP A 298 -23.70 5.92 -23.45
C ASP A 298 -23.57 6.05 -24.98
N ASP A 299 -23.25 7.26 -25.44
CA ASP A 299 -22.96 7.57 -26.84
C ASP A 299 -21.71 6.82 -27.34
N ILE A 300 -21.61 6.60 -28.65
CA ILE A 300 -20.53 5.92 -29.35
C ILE A 300 -19.14 6.49 -28.98
N ALA A 301 -19.06 7.79 -28.70
CA ALA A 301 -17.83 8.44 -28.27
C ALA A 301 -17.31 7.93 -26.92
N VAL A 302 -18.21 7.58 -26.00
CA VAL A 302 -17.86 6.99 -24.70
C VAL A 302 -17.47 5.53 -24.88
N LEU A 303 -18.25 4.77 -25.65
CA LEU A 303 -17.93 3.38 -25.99
C LEU A 303 -16.54 3.27 -26.64
N ASN A 304 -16.22 4.14 -27.60
CA ASN A 304 -14.92 4.17 -28.24
C ASN A 304 -13.77 4.43 -27.25
N LYS A 305 -13.96 5.33 -26.27
CA LYS A 305 -12.98 5.55 -25.19
C LYS A 305 -12.78 4.31 -24.32
N VAL A 306 -13.85 3.56 -24.05
CA VAL A 306 -13.77 2.31 -23.30
C VAL A 306 -13.02 1.24 -24.11
N MET A 307 -13.31 1.11 -25.41
CA MET A 307 -12.60 0.17 -26.28
C MET A 307 -11.10 0.48 -26.32
N MET A 308 -10.71 1.74 -26.57
CA MET A 308 -9.31 2.17 -26.55
C MET A 308 -8.66 1.88 -25.18
N TYR A 309 -9.37 2.17 -24.08
CA TYR A 309 -8.85 1.87 -22.74
C TYR A 309 -8.59 0.37 -22.56
N VAL A 310 -9.53 -0.49 -22.95
CA VAL A 310 -9.40 -1.95 -22.82
C VAL A 310 -8.25 -2.46 -23.69
N GLU A 311 -8.12 -1.97 -24.92
CA GLU A 311 -7.03 -2.36 -25.81
C GLU A 311 -5.64 -1.94 -25.29
N GLU A 312 -5.52 -0.74 -24.76
CA GLU A 312 -4.24 -0.18 -24.30
C GLU A 312 -3.82 -0.66 -22.90
N ASN A 313 -4.79 -0.89 -22.00
CA ASN A 313 -4.50 -1.04 -20.56
C ASN A 313 -4.90 -2.41 -20.00
N GLU A 314 -5.85 -3.12 -20.61
CA GLU A 314 -6.36 -4.38 -20.06
C GLU A 314 -5.73 -5.59 -20.74
N MET A 315 -5.49 -6.65 -19.95
CA MET A 315 -4.89 -7.89 -20.46
C MET A 315 -5.89 -8.81 -21.20
N THR A 316 -7.17 -8.45 -21.26
CA THR A 316 -8.24 -9.30 -21.77
C THR A 316 -8.69 -8.90 -23.16
N ARG A 317 -9.18 -9.89 -23.90
CA ARG A 317 -9.76 -9.74 -25.24
C ARG A 317 -11.27 -9.95 -25.26
N ARG A 318 -11.92 -9.90 -24.09
CA ARG A 318 -13.36 -10.12 -23.97
C ARG A 318 -13.98 -8.98 -23.17
N LEU A 319 -14.72 -8.13 -23.86
CA LEU A 319 -15.51 -7.08 -23.25
C LEU A 319 -16.98 -7.52 -23.14
N LYS A 320 -17.58 -7.32 -21.98
CA LYS A 320 -19.00 -7.51 -21.74
C LYS A 320 -19.64 -6.19 -21.36
N VAL A 321 -20.46 -5.64 -22.25
CA VAL A 321 -21.21 -4.41 -22.00
C VAL A 321 -22.53 -4.78 -21.32
N VAL A 322 -22.78 -4.20 -20.14
CA VAL A 322 -23.96 -4.46 -19.32
C VAL A 322 -24.73 -3.16 -19.12
N THR A 323 -26.00 -3.16 -19.52
CA THR A 323 -26.94 -2.07 -19.23
C THR A 323 -27.93 -2.53 -18.18
N VAL A 324 -28.08 -1.76 -17.10
CA VAL A 324 -29.04 -2.05 -16.02
C VAL A 324 -30.26 -1.16 -16.22
N LEU A 325 -31.39 -1.78 -16.56
CA LEU A 325 -32.68 -1.10 -16.81
C LEU A 325 -33.60 -1.26 -15.59
N LYS A 326 -34.37 -0.23 -15.27
CA LYS A 326 -35.47 -0.35 -14.29
C LYS A 326 -36.66 -1.08 -14.92
N ALA A 327 -37.54 -1.62 -14.08
CA ALA A 327 -38.78 -2.24 -14.55
C ALA A 327 -39.58 -1.27 -15.43
N GLY A 328 -39.77 -1.62 -16.71
CA GLY A 328 -40.48 -0.81 -17.71
C GLY A 328 -39.59 0.05 -18.61
N GLU A 329 -38.29 0.19 -18.33
CA GLU A 329 -37.35 0.86 -19.23
C GLU A 329 -36.97 -0.06 -20.41
N ARG A 330 -36.85 0.52 -21.61
CA ARG A 330 -36.37 -0.17 -22.81
C ARG A 330 -34.93 0.21 -23.11
N LEU A 331 -34.19 -0.74 -23.67
CA LEU A 331 -32.85 -0.50 -24.17
C LEU A 331 -32.93 0.52 -25.33
N PRO A 332 -32.04 1.53 -25.39
CA PRO A 332 -31.95 2.41 -26.56
C PRO A 332 -31.75 1.57 -27.83
N GLU A 333 -32.49 1.87 -28.91
CA GLU A 333 -32.42 1.08 -30.14
C GLU A 333 -31.03 1.16 -30.79
N ASP A 334 -30.39 2.32 -30.69
CA ASP A 334 -29.10 2.62 -31.32
C ASP A 334 -27.93 1.84 -30.71
N ILE A 335 -28.02 1.42 -29.44
CA ILE A 335 -26.89 0.79 -28.74
C ILE A 335 -26.45 -0.51 -29.41
N ARG A 336 -27.37 -1.26 -30.03
CA ARG A 336 -27.01 -2.48 -30.77
C ARG A 336 -26.22 -2.15 -32.03
N HIS A 337 -26.59 -1.06 -32.69
CA HIS A 337 -25.88 -0.61 -33.87
C HIS A 337 -24.48 -0.12 -33.49
N ASP A 338 -24.37 0.70 -32.45
CA ASP A 338 -23.10 1.22 -31.96
C ASP A 338 -22.15 0.09 -31.52
N LEU A 339 -22.65 -0.91 -30.81
CA LEU A 339 -21.86 -2.09 -30.44
C LEU A 339 -21.38 -2.88 -31.67
N ALA A 340 -22.22 -3.06 -32.68
CA ALA A 340 -21.81 -3.73 -33.92
C ALA A 340 -20.76 -2.92 -34.70
N VAL A 341 -20.77 -1.59 -34.61
CA VAL A 341 -19.71 -0.73 -35.16
C VAL A 341 -18.42 -0.91 -34.36
N MET A 342 -18.49 -0.99 -33.04
CA MET A 342 -17.32 -1.24 -32.18
C MET A 342 -16.69 -2.61 -32.44
N ASP A 343 -17.48 -3.67 -32.62
CA ASP A 343 -16.96 -5.02 -32.94
C ASP A 343 -16.18 -5.04 -34.27
N ARG A 344 -16.60 -4.22 -35.24
CA ARG A 344 -15.89 -4.06 -36.52
C ARG A 344 -14.64 -3.21 -36.40
N ALA A 345 -14.69 -2.17 -35.58
CA ALA A 345 -13.56 -1.27 -35.37
C ALA A 345 -12.43 -1.93 -34.54
N TYR A 346 -12.78 -2.86 -33.64
CA TYR A 346 -11.86 -3.52 -32.72
C TYR A 346 -11.95 -5.05 -32.81
N PRO A 347 -11.54 -5.67 -33.94
CA PRO A 347 -11.72 -7.11 -34.17
C PRO A 347 -10.95 -8.00 -33.18
N ASP A 348 -9.90 -7.48 -32.56
CA ASP A 348 -9.11 -8.20 -31.55
C ASP A 348 -9.80 -8.27 -30.16
N LEU A 349 -10.88 -7.52 -29.96
CA LEU A 349 -11.68 -7.45 -28.73
C LEU A 349 -13.08 -8.09 -28.86
N ALA A 350 -13.46 -8.49 -30.09
CA ALA A 350 -14.77 -9.03 -30.46
C ALA A 350 -14.93 -10.53 -30.14
#